data_AF-A0A7C1ZKX0-F1
#
_entry.id   AF-A0A7C1ZKX0-F1
#
_cell.length_a   1.000
_cell.length_b   1.000
_cell.length_c   1.000
_cell.angle_alpha   90.00
_cell.angle_beta   90.00
_cell.angle_gamma   90.00
#
_symmetry.space_group_name_H-M   'P 1'
#
loop_
_entity.id
_entity.type
_entity.pdbx_description
1 polymer ?
#
loop_
_entity_poly.entity_id
_entity_poly.type
_entity_poly.pdbx_seq_one_letter_code
_entity_poly.pdbx_strand_id
1 'polypeptide(L)'
;FFGLTTGFVSGFSGMGGAGMLVFIFVLLFRYDLHTAIGTSLLLSFFIGGSGALAHVLSNETLFDVALVAAVAAAFGAVSGAIFANRVDEDKLGRLIGVVVLLSGFLLLVKAFV
;
A
#
# COMPACT_ATOMS: atom_id res chain seq x y z
N PHE A 1 6.61 -15.22 -12.71
CA PHE A 1 5.33 -15.88 -12.41
C PHE A 1 4.63 -15.22 -11.23
N PHE A 2 5.23 -15.19 -10.03
CA PHE A 2 4.63 -14.58 -8.82
C PHE A 2 4.10 -13.16 -9.02
N GLY A 3 4.87 -12.24 -9.61
CA GLY A 3 4.43 -10.84 -9.78
C GLY A 3 3.13 -10.65 -10.58
N LEU A 4 2.85 -11.52 -11.55
CA LEU A 4 1.63 -11.46 -12.36
C LEU A 4 0.41 -11.92 -11.55
N THR A 5 0.57 -12.99 -10.77
CA THR A 5 -0.47 -13.52 -9.87
C THR A 5 -0.77 -12.51 -8.75
N THR A 6 0.26 -11.95 -8.11
CA THR A 6 0.09 -10.98 -7.03
C THR A 6 -0.53 -9.68 -7.55
N GLY A 7 -0.11 -9.22 -8.73
CA GLY A 7 -0.69 -8.03 -9.38
C GLY A 7 -2.17 -8.23 -9.73
N PHE A 8 -2.54 -9.40 -10.23
CA PHE A 8 -3.94 -9.71 -10.56
C PHE A 8 -4.83 -9.74 -9.32
N VAL A 9 -4.40 -10.43 -8.25
CA VAL A 9 -5.16 -10.52 -6.98
C VAL A 9 -5.26 -9.15 -6.29
N SER A 10 -4.16 -8.41 -6.25
CA SER A 10 -4.13 -7.07 -5.65
C SER A 10 -4.95 -6.06 -6.44
N GLY A 11 -4.91 -6.12 -7.77
CA GLY A 11 -5.67 -5.22 -8.65
C GLY A 11 -7.16 -5.49 -8.53
N PHE A 12 -7.56 -6.76 -8.50
CA PHE A 12 -8.95 -7.16 -8.33
C PHE A 12 -9.53 -6.76 -6.98
N SER A 13 -8.73 -6.85 -5.90
CA SER A 13 -9.19 -6.50 -4.56
C SER A 13 -9.40 -4.99 -4.36
N GLY A 14 -8.88 -4.13 -5.24
CA GLY A 14 -9.04 -2.66 -5.17
C GLY A 14 -8.43 -1.98 -3.93
N MET A 15 -7.96 -2.74 -2.94
CA MET A 15 -7.53 -2.27 -1.62
C MET A 15 -6.14 -1.61 -1.61
N GLY A 16 -5.41 -1.63 -2.73
CA GLY A 16 -4.01 -1.23 -2.79
C GLY A 16 -3.13 -2.25 -2.06
N GLY A 17 -2.55 -3.20 -2.80
CA GLY A 17 -1.79 -4.33 -2.23
C GLY A 17 -0.44 -4.00 -1.61
N ALA A 18 -0.22 -2.76 -1.17
CA ALA A 18 1.05 -2.32 -0.59
C ALA A 18 1.45 -3.20 0.61
N GLY A 19 0.51 -3.52 1.51
CA GLY A 19 0.77 -4.43 2.63
C GLY A 19 1.19 -5.82 2.16
N MET A 20 0.40 -6.45 1.28
CA MET A 20 0.67 -7.80 0.76
C MET A 20 2.00 -7.89 -0.01
N LEU A 21 2.33 -6.88 -0.83
CA LEU A 21 3.58 -6.85 -1.59
C LEU A 21 4.80 -6.75 -0.67
N VAL A 22 4.72 -5.92 0.37
CA VAL A 22 5.79 -5.83 1.38
C VAL A 22 5.93 -7.16 2.12
N PHE A 23 4.83 -7.80 2.51
CA PHE A 23 4.89 -9.13 3.13
C PHE A 23 5.57 -10.17 2.23
N ILE A 24 5.22 -10.19 0.94
CA ILE A 24 5.83 -11.11 -0.02
C ILE A 24 7.33 -10.84 -0.18
N PHE A 25 7.76 -9.57 -0.31
CA PHE A 25 9.18 -9.27 -0.45
C PHE A 25 9.99 -9.58 0.82
N VAL A 26 9.44 -9.31 2.00
CA VAL A 26 10.14 -9.55 3.27
C VAL A 26 10.14 -11.04 3.65
N LEU A 27 8.99 -11.72 3.58
CA LEU A 27 8.86 -13.12 3.99
C LEU A 27 9.41 -14.10 2.94
N LEU A 28 9.19 -13.83 1.65
CA LEU A 28 9.52 -14.77 0.57
C LEU A 28 10.92 -14.51 -0.01
N PHE A 29 11.28 -13.24 -0.21
CA PHE A 29 12.54 -12.86 -0.85
C PHE A 29 13.64 -12.42 0.14
N ARG A 30 13.31 -12.26 1.44
CA ARG A 30 14.23 -11.80 2.49
C ARG A 30 15.01 -10.54 2.12
N TYR A 31 14.37 -9.64 1.36
CA TYR A 31 14.95 -8.34 1.04
C TYR A 31 14.99 -7.46 2.28
N ASP A 32 16.00 -6.59 2.34
CA ASP A 32 16.06 -5.49 3.29
C ASP A 32 14.76 -4.67 3.22
N LEU A 33 14.21 -4.37 4.40
CA LEU A 33 12.89 -3.80 4.58
C LEU A 33 12.73 -2.51 3.75
N HIS A 34 13.80 -1.70 3.69
CA HIS A 34 13.82 -0.46 2.95
C HIS A 34 13.64 -0.68 1.43
N THR A 35 14.30 -1.69 0.88
CA THR A 35 14.21 -2.06 -0.55
C THR A 35 12.85 -2.65 -0.89
N ALA A 36 12.29 -3.46 0.02
CA ALA A 36 10.97 -4.06 -0.13
C ALA A 36 9.85 -3.00 -0.13
N ILE A 37 9.94 -2.02 0.76
CA ILE A 37 8.98 -0.91 0.85
C ILE A 37 9.06 -0.04 -0.42
N GLY A 38 10.25 0.36 -0.84
CA GLY A 38 10.44 1.17 -2.06
C GLY A 38 9.89 0.49 -3.31
N THR A 39 10.19 -0.80 -3.48
CA THR A 39 9.69 -1.59 -4.63
C THR A 39 8.16 -1.72 -4.60
N SER A 40 7.57 -1.92 -3.43
CA SER A 40 6.11 -2.05 -3.28
C SER A 40 5.38 -0.73 -3.54
N LEU A 41 5.97 0.40 -3.15
CA LEU A 41 5.44 1.73 -3.44
C LEU A 41 5.45 2.01 -4.95
N LEU A 42 6.53 1.65 -5.65
CA LEU A 42 6.60 1.76 -7.11
C LEU A 42 5.49 0.94 -7.78
N LEU A 43 5.29 -0.31 -7.36
CA LEU A 43 4.21 -1.15 -7.87
C LEU A 43 2.83 -0.55 -7.58
N SER A 44 2.63 -0.02 -6.36
CA SER A 44 1.37 0.59 -5.95
C SER A 44 1.04 1.85 -6.76
N PHE A 45 2.05 2.61 -7.19
CA PHE A 45 1.85 3.74 -8.10
C PHE A 45 1.25 3.29 -9.44
N PHE A 46 1.76 2.22 -10.05
CA PHE A 46 1.20 1.68 -11.30
C PHE A 46 -0.19 1.08 -11.10
N ILE A 47 -0.40 0.32 -10.02
CA ILE A 47 -1.72 -0.30 -9.71
C ILE A 47 -2.76 0.79 -9.46
N GLY A 48 -2.45 1.75 -8.58
CA GLY A 48 -3.34 2.86 -8.24
C GLY A 48 -3.59 3.78 -9.44
N GLY A 49 -2.57 4.06 -10.25
CA GLY A 49 -2.70 4.82 -11.48
C GLY A 49 -3.63 4.15 -12.50
N SER A 50 -3.50 2.84 -12.68
CA SER A 50 -4.42 2.06 -13.52
C SER A 50 -5.85 2.06 -12.98
N GLY A 51 -6.03 1.96 -11.66
CA GLY A 51 -7.34 2.04 -11.02
C GLY A 51 -7.99 3.41 -11.14
N ALA A 52 -7.21 4.48 -10.98
CA ALA A 52 -7.66 5.86 -11.20
C ALA A 52 -8.10 6.08 -12.65
N LEU A 53 -7.32 5.60 -13.63
CA LEU A 53 -7.70 5.66 -15.05
C LEU A 53 -9.00 4.90 -15.34
N ALA A 54 -9.18 3.71 -14.75
CA ALA A 54 -10.41 2.94 -14.90
C ALA A 54 -11.64 3.68 -14.34
N HIS A 55 -11.50 4.37 -13.21
CA HIS A 55 -12.56 5.20 -12.65
C HIS A 55 -12.87 6.43 -13.51
N VAL A 56 -11.85 7.11 -14.03
CA VAL A 56 -12.03 8.24 -14.96
C VAL A 56 -12.77 7.79 -16.23
N LEU A 57 -12.45 6.61 -16.76
CA LEU A 57 -13.14 6.04 -17.93
C LEU A 57 -14.59 5.65 -17.65
N SER A 58 -14.91 5.31 -16.40
CA SER A 58 -16.27 4.93 -15.98
C SER A 58 -17.21 6.14 -15.82
N ASN A 59 -16.72 7.37 -16.04
CA ASN A 59 -17.49 8.62 -16.07
C ASN A 59 -18.25 8.98 -14.77
N GLU A 60 -17.99 8.26 -13.67
CA GLU A 60 -18.56 8.51 -12.32
C GLU A 60 -17.57 9.21 -11.36
N THR A 61 -16.56 9.89 -11.90
CA THR A 61 -15.55 10.56 -11.07
C THR A 61 -15.98 11.98 -10.68
N LEU A 62 -16.24 12.18 -9.39
CA LEU A 62 -16.29 13.51 -8.77
C LEU A 62 -14.86 14.10 -8.75
N PHE A 63 -14.50 14.82 -9.80
CA PHE A 63 -13.17 15.43 -9.96
C PHE A 63 -12.77 16.31 -8.77
N ASP A 64 -13.74 16.96 -8.13
CA ASP A 64 -13.51 17.83 -6.97
C ASP A 64 -12.99 17.03 -5.76
N VAL A 65 -13.64 15.90 -5.46
CA VAL A 65 -13.22 14.99 -4.38
C VAL A 65 -11.90 14.30 -4.72
N ALA A 66 -11.71 13.92 -5.99
CA ALA A 66 -10.48 13.30 -6.45
C ALA A 66 -9.26 14.22 -6.31
N LEU A 67 -9.42 15.53 -6.58
CA LEU A 67 -8.34 16.51 -6.43
C LEU A 67 -7.95 16.69 -4.96
N VAL A 68 -8.94 16.84 -4.07
CA VAL A 68 -8.69 16.98 -2.62
C VAL A 68 -8.03 15.72 -2.08
N ALA A 69 -8.51 14.54 -2.47
CA ALA A 69 -7.92 13.26 -2.08
C ALA A 69 -6.48 13.11 -2.62
N ALA A 70 -6.20 13.54 -3.86
CA ALA A 70 -4.88 13.48 -4.45
C ALA A 70 -3.88 14.39 -3.70
N VAL A 71 -4.27 15.61 -3.35
CA VAL A 71 -3.42 16.53 -2.59
C VAL A 71 -3.17 15.99 -1.18
N ALA A 72 -4.21 15.51 -0.49
CA ALA A 72 -4.09 14.90 0.83
C ALA A 72 -3.19 13.65 0.80
N ALA A 73 -3.37 12.78 -0.20
CA ALA A 73 -2.56 11.59 -0.39
C ALA A 73 -1.10 11.93 -0.71
N ALA A 74 -0.84 12.95 -1.54
CA ALA A 74 0.51 13.41 -1.83
C ALA A 74 1.22 13.94 -0.58
N PHE A 75 0.54 14.76 0.22
CA PHE A 75 1.08 15.24 1.50
C PHE A 75 1.34 14.10 2.49
N GLY A 76 0.40 13.15 2.60
CA GLY A 76 0.55 11.97 3.45
C GLY A 76 1.71 11.07 3.00
N ALA A 77 1.86 10.86 1.69
CA ALA A 77 2.93 10.05 1.13
C ALA A 77 4.31 10.69 1.35
N VAL A 78 4.45 12.00 1.11
CA VAL A 78 5.72 12.72 1.30
C VAL A 78 6.11 12.76 2.78
N SER A 79 5.18 13.14 3.65
CA SER A 79 5.44 13.19 5.10
C SER A 79 5.77 11.80 5.67
N GLY A 80 5.04 10.77 5.24
CA GLY A 80 5.29 9.38 5.61
C GLY A 80 6.64 8.86 5.10
N ALA A 81 7.02 9.18 3.87
CA ALA A 81 8.32 8.78 3.30
C ALA A 81 9.50 9.42 4.03
N ILE A 82 9.40 10.72 4.37
CA ILE A 82 10.43 11.41 5.15
C ILE A 82 10.57 10.79 6.55
N PHE A 83 9.45 10.45 7.19
CA PHE A 83 9.47 9.79 8.50
C PHE A 83 10.09 8.39 8.42
N ALA A 84 9.67 7.58 7.44
CA ALA A 84 10.20 6.24 7.23
C ALA A 84 11.71 6.23 6.98
N ASN A 85 12.22 7.20 6.21
CA ASN A 85 13.66 7.29 5.90
C ASN A 85 14.52 7.77 7.08
N ARG A 86 13.91 8.32 8.15
CA ARG A 86 14.63 8.77 9.36
C ARG A 86 14.67 7.72 10.47
N VAL A 87 13.90 6.66 10.36
CA VAL A 87 13.81 5.61 11.39
C VAL A 87 14.72 4.45 11.02
N ASP A 88 15.48 3.93 11.99
CA ASP A 88 16.33 2.75 11.79
C ASP A 88 15.51 1.55 11.26
N GLU A 89 16.09 0.79 10.33
CA GLU A 89 15.42 -0.29 9.61
C GLU A 89 14.81 -1.35 10.54
N ASP A 90 15.51 -1.70 11.62
CA ASP A 90 15.01 -2.63 12.65
C ASP A 90 13.77 -2.10 13.39
N LYS A 91 13.76 -0.80 13.71
CA LYS A 91 12.63 -0.17 14.41
C LYS A 91 11.44 0.00 13.47
N LEU A 92 11.70 0.37 12.22
CA LEU A 92 10.68 0.52 11.20
C LEU A 92 9.97 -0.81 10.90
N GLY A 93 10.73 -1.90 10.79
CA GLY A 93 10.17 -3.24 10.58
C GLY A 93 9.28 -3.68 11.73
N ARG A 94 9.72 -3.42 12.98
CA ARG A 94 8.95 -3.74 14.18
C ARG A 94 7.66 -2.91 14.25
N LEU A 95 7.73 -1.62 13.92
CA LEU A 95 6.57 -0.73 13.91
C LEU A 95 5.53 -1.17 12.87
N ILE A 96 5.96 -1.44 11.64
CA ILE A 96 5.08 -1.93 10.56
C ILE A 96 4.45 -3.26 10.96
N GLY A 97 5.22 -4.19 11.51
CA GLY A 97 4.71 -5.47 12.00
C GLY A 97 3.61 -5.31 13.06
N VAL A 98 3.81 -4.42 14.05
CA VAL A 98 2.81 -4.12 15.08
C VAL A 98 1.56 -3.49 14.46
N VAL A 99 1.71 -2.53 13.54
CA VAL A 99 0.57 -1.87 12.88
C VAL A 99 -0.25 -2.89 12.09
N VAL A 100 0.38 -3.81 11.37
CA VAL A 100 -0.36 -4.82 10.61
C VAL A 100 -1.05 -5.82 11.55
N LEU A 101 -0.39 -6.27 12.62
CA LEU A 101 -1.01 -7.15 13.60
C LEU A 101 -2.24 -6.51 14.24
N LEU A 102 -2.13 -5.23 14.63
CA LEU A 102 -3.27 -4.47 15.15
C LEU A 102 -4.37 -4.34 14.11
N SER A 103 -4.05 -4.02 12.86
CA SER A 103 -5.02 -3.89 11.76
C SER A 103 -5.76 -5.22 11.53
N GLY A 104 -5.04 -6.33 11.50
CA GLY A 104 -5.63 -7.67 11.35
C GLY A 104 -6.52 -8.05 12.53
N PHE A 105 -6.10 -7.73 13.76
CA PHE A 105 -6.90 -7.95 14.95
C PHE A 105 -8.20 -7.13 14.93
N LEU A 106 -8.12 -5.86 14.54
CA LEU A 106 -9.27 -4.96 14.46
C LEU A 106 -10.30 -5.41 13.40
N LEU A 107 -9.81 -5.92 12.26
CA LEU A 107 -10.66 -6.54 11.24
C LEU A 107 -11.35 -7.80 11.76
N LEU A 108 -10.64 -8.64 12.51
CA LEU A 108 -11.23 -9.82 13.16
C LEU A 108 -12.35 -9.44 14.13
N VAL A 109 -12.10 -8.46 15.00
CA VAL A 109 -13.12 -7.97 15.95
C VAL A 109 -14.35 -7.42 15.21
N LYS A 110 -14.15 -6.63 14.15
CA LYS A 110 -15.25 -6.10 13.33
C LYS A 110 -15.98 -7.18 12.53
N ALA A 111 -15.35 -8.32 12.24
CA ALA A 111 -16.00 -9.44 11.57
C ALA A 111 -16.92 -10.24 12.51
N PHE A 112 -16.71 -10.16 13.82
CA PHE A 112 -17.53 -10.84 14.84
C PHE A 112 -18.60 -9.93 15.51
N VAL A 113 -18.64 -8.63 15.18
CA VAL A 113 -19.63 -7.64 15.64
C VAL A 113 -20.45 -7.15 14.46
#